data_AF-A0A8X6TUN0-F1
#
_entry.id   AF-A0A8X6TUN0-F1
#
_cell.length_a   1.000
_cell.length_b   1.000
_cell.length_c   1.000
_cell.angle_alpha   90.00
_cell.angle_beta   90.00
_cell.angle_gamma   90.00
#
_symmetry.space_group_name_H-M   'P 1'
#
loop_
_entity.id
_entity.type
_entity.pdbx_description
1 polymer ?
#
loop_
_entity_poly.entity_id
_entity_poly.type
_entity_poly.pdbx_seq_one_letter_code
_entity_poly.pdbx_strand_id
1 'polypeptide(L)'
;MEYLTYYAALCAIVLAVIYNIMHSKKRKLPPGPFNLPIVGYLPFLGEKPHLTFRKLSEKYGPVFRLRLGMSPAIIITDYNIMKEAFSKSAILNRPPNFSQTVPDGLGLSSVNGQEWIEQRRYTMRAIKTMGLGKSKWQNFVQDEVDEYVQLLEKQNGKPFDPKSPLIASIANNIFSLIFGYRLPHESPQMSVIIKALYSFPKLFNQTGLFLIPGLFTFFKIAGLSPEFTDMIAFNNFFREEVDKKKNKKDGTNESSFTEDYLYRMKEESKVETSFQGLYI
;
A
#
# COMPACT_ATOMS: atom_id res chain seq x y z
N MET A 1 25.59 31.97 29.78
CA MET A 1 24.45 32.07 28.82
C MET A 1 24.07 30.70 28.25
N GLU A 2 25.01 29.87 27.82
CA GLU A 2 24.72 28.54 27.24
C GLU A 2 24.08 27.54 28.22
N TYR A 3 24.53 27.47 29.47
CA TYR A 3 23.92 26.56 30.45
C TYR A 3 22.44 26.86 30.72
N LEU A 4 22.05 28.14 30.70
CA LEU A 4 20.68 28.56 30.97
C LEU A 4 19.72 28.09 29.87
N THR A 5 20.16 28.05 28.61
CA THR A 5 19.34 27.54 27.50
C THR A 5 19.18 26.02 27.58
N TYR A 6 20.22 25.27 27.99
CA TYR A 6 20.10 23.82 28.23
C TYR A 6 19.12 23.49 29.36
N TYR A 7 19.19 24.20 30.49
CA TYR A 7 18.25 23.99 31.61
C TYR A 7 16.82 24.38 31.24
N ALA A 8 16.63 25.47 30.49
CA ALA A 8 15.31 25.87 30.00
C ALA A 8 14.70 24.83 29.03
N ALA A 9 15.51 24.29 28.11
CA ALA A 9 15.07 23.22 27.21
C ALA A 9 14.72 21.93 27.97
N LEU A 10 15.52 21.54 28.97
CA LEU A 10 15.24 20.39 29.82
C LEU A 10 13.94 20.57 30.61
N CYS A 11 13.73 21.74 31.22
CA CYS A 11 12.50 22.06 31.93
C CYS A 11 11.28 22.04 30.99
N ALA A 12 11.38 22.57 29.78
CA ALA A 12 10.31 22.52 28.80
C ALA A 12 9.96 21.08 28.40
N ILE A 13 10.96 20.21 28.22
CA ILE A 13 10.76 18.78 27.96
C ILE A 13 10.07 18.12 29.15
N VAL A 14 10.53 18.37 30.38
CA VAL A 14 9.92 17.80 31.60
C VAL A 14 8.46 18.25 31.75
N LEU A 15 8.17 19.53 31.54
CA LEU A 15 6.81 20.06 31.60
C LEU A 15 5.92 19.48 30.49
N ALA A 16 6.45 19.32 29.27
CA ALA A 16 5.73 18.67 28.18
C ALA A 16 5.46 17.19 28.47
N VAL A 17 6.38 16.48 29.13
CA VAL A 17 6.20 15.08 29.57
C VAL A 17 5.11 15.01 30.65
N ILE A 18 5.17 15.87 31.67
CA ILE A 18 4.17 15.93 32.75
C ILE A 18 2.79 16.26 32.18
N TYR A 19 2.69 17.27 31.31
CA TYR A 19 1.45 17.64 30.65
C TYR A 19 0.85 16.47 29.87
N ASN A 20 1.67 15.76 29.06
CA ASN A 20 1.22 14.58 28.32
C ASN A 20 0.71 13.46 29.24
N ILE A 21 1.41 13.17 30.35
CA ILE A 21 0.99 12.17 31.33
C ILE A 21 -0.35 12.58 31.98
N MET A 22 -0.51 13.84 32.34
CA MET A 22 -1.72 14.35 33.00
C MET A 22 -2.93 14.39 32.05
N HIS A 23 -2.76 14.83 30.81
CA HIS A 23 -3.84 14.87 29.82
C HIS A 23 -4.25 13.47 29.34
N SER A 24 -3.31 12.53 29.32
CA SER A 24 -3.58 11.14 28.99
C SER A 24 -4.52 10.44 29.98
N LYS A 25 -4.58 10.89 31.25
CA LYS A 25 -5.51 10.36 32.27
C LYS A 25 -6.97 10.81 32.11
N LYS A 26 -7.25 11.90 31.38
CA LYS A 26 -8.63 12.43 31.23
C LYS A 26 -9.46 11.66 30.19
N ARG A 27 -8.86 10.79 29.38
CA ARG A 27 -9.55 9.94 28.40
C ARG A 27 -9.39 8.48 28.81
N LYS A 28 -10.48 7.70 28.84
CA LYS A 28 -10.46 6.24 29.07
C LYS A 28 -9.80 5.51 27.89
N LEU A 29 -8.50 5.73 27.69
CA LEU A 29 -7.72 5.12 26.64
C LEU A 29 -7.12 3.79 27.12
N PRO A 30 -6.87 2.83 26.22
CA PRO A 30 -6.21 1.58 26.57
C PRO A 30 -4.86 1.81 27.28
N PRO A 31 -4.39 0.86 28.10
CA PRO A 31 -3.06 0.91 28.67
C PRO A 31 -1.99 0.88 27.57
N GLY A 32 -0.75 1.22 27.90
CA GLY A 32 0.34 1.21 26.93
C GLY A 32 1.69 1.63 27.51
N PRO A 33 2.79 1.36 26.78
CA PRO A 33 4.12 1.77 27.21
C PRO A 33 4.28 3.30 27.19
N PHE A 34 5.33 3.75 27.87
CA PHE A 34 5.81 5.12 27.74
C PHE A 34 6.28 5.38 26.29
N ASN A 35 6.01 6.58 25.77
CA ASN A 35 6.36 6.97 24.40
C ASN A 35 7.29 8.19 24.46
N LEU A 36 8.35 8.19 23.65
CA LEU A 36 9.23 9.34 23.54
C LEU A 36 8.54 10.49 22.79
N PRO A 37 8.93 11.75 23.05
CA PRO A 37 8.51 12.88 22.22
C PRO A 37 8.91 12.65 20.75
N ILE A 38 8.04 13.04 19.81
CA ILE A 38 8.24 13.00 18.35
C ILE A 38 8.34 11.60 17.73
N VAL A 39 9.25 10.75 18.20
CA VAL A 39 9.52 9.41 17.64
C VAL A 39 8.63 8.31 18.21
N GLY A 40 7.94 8.59 19.32
CA GLY A 40 7.01 7.64 19.94
C GLY A 40 7.73 6.39 20.47
N TYR A 41 7.23 5.23 20.06
CA TYR A 41 7.78 3.91 20.41
C TYR A 41 8.64 3.30 19.29
N LEU A 42 8.83 4.00 18.15
CA LEU A 42 9.57 3.49 17.00
C LEU A 42 10.98 2.95 17.34
N PRO A 43 11.81 3.64 18.15
CA PRO A 43 13.15 3.16 18.46
C PRO A 43 13.19 1.82 19.20
N PHE A 44 12.07 1.43 19.84
CA PHE A 44 11.97 0.21 20.65
C PHE A 44 11.33 -0.96 19.89
N LEU A 45 10.85 -0.78 18.65
CA LEU A 45 10.20 -1.84 17.89
C LEU A 45 11.16 -2.90 17.36
N GLY A 46 12.40 -2.52 17.04
CA GLY A 46 13.39 -3.38 16.41
C GLY A 46 13.00 -3.81 14.98
N GLU A 47 13.78 -4.75 14.42
CA GLU A 47 13.59 -5.25 13.04
C GLU A 47 12.30 -6.07 12.85
N LYS A 48 11.76 -6.64 13.93
CA LYS A 48 10.56 -7.49 13.90
C LYS A 48 9.45 -6.92 14.80
N PRO A 49 8.77 -5.83 14.39
CA PRO A 49 7.77 -5.14 15.21
C PRO A 49 6.64 -6.05 15.72
N HIS A 50 6.24 -7.04 14.92
CA HIS A 50 5.19 -8.00 15.29
C HIS A 50 5.55 -8.84 16.53
N LEU A 51 6.83 -9.15 16.76
CA LEU A 51 7.29 -9.83 17.97
C LEU A 51 7.28 -8.89 19.18
N THR A 52 7.66 -7.63 18.99
CA THR A 52 7.61 -6.61 20.03
C THR A 52 6.17 -6.33 20.45
N PHE A 53 5.23 -6.24 19.50
CA PHE A 53 3.81 -6.08 19.80
C PHE A 53 3.25 -7.25 20.61
N ARG A 54 3.69 -8.48 20.34
CA ARG A 54 3.31 -9.66 21.13
C ARG A 54 3.84 -9.58 22.57
N LYS A 55 5.09 -9.19 22.78
CA LYS A 55 5.64 -8.98 24.14
C LYS A 55 4.91 -7.87 24.89
N LEU A 56 4.51 -6.81 24.19
CA LEU A 56 3.72 -5.73 24.79
C LEU A 56 2.31 -6.20 25.15
N SER A 57 1.68 -7.07 24.36
CA SER A 57 0.34 -7.57 24.69
C SER A 57 0.34 -8.48 25.93
N GLU A 58 1.42 -9.24 26.17
CA GLU A 58 1.59 -10.00 27.41
C GLU A 58 1.62 -9.10 28.66
N LYS A 59 2.12 -7.86 28.52
CA LYS A 59 2.24 -6.90 29.62
C LYS A 59 1.02 -5.97 29.78
N TYR A 60 0.48 -5.48 28.67
CA TYR A 60 -0.56 -4.44 28.66
C TYR A 60 -1.95 -5.00 28.29
N GLY A 61 -2.04 -6.28 27.97
CA GLY A 61 -3.27 -6.95 27.53
C GLY A 61 -3.47 -6.92 26.02
N PRO A 62 -4.55 -7.55 25.53
CA PRO A 62 -4.78 -7.78 24.11
C PRO A 62 -5.04 -6.51 23.28
N VAL A 63 -5.40 -5.41 23.95
CA VAL A 63 -5.61 -4.08 23.35
C VAL A 63 -4.79 -3.07 24.13
N PHE A 64 -3.83 -2.44 23.46
CA PHE A 64 -2.98 -1.43 24.06
C PHE A 64 -2.67 -0.31 23.06
N ARG A 65 -2.25 0.85 23.57
CA ARG A 65 -1.90 2.00 22.74
C ARG A 65 -0.40 2.26 22.74
N LEU A 66 0.09 2.83 21.65
CA LEU A 66 1.42 3.43 21.57
C LEU A 66 1.43 4.53 20.52
N ARG A 67 2.54 5.24 20.38
CA ARG A 67 2.76 6.20 19.30
C ARG A 67 3.75 5.63 18.31
N LEU A 68 3.39 5.62 17.04
CA LEU A 68 4.29 5.33 15.94
C LEU A 68 4.71 6.69 15.38
N GLY A 69 5.92 7.16 15.73
CA GLY A 69 6.33 8.53 15.49
C GLY A 69 5.38 9.51 16.18
N MET A 70 4.84 10.44 15.41
CA MET A 70 3.86 11.41 15.89
C MET A 70 2.42 10.86 15.88
N SER A 71 2.18 9.74 15.21
CA SER A 71 0.86 9.15 15.02
C SER A 71 0.45 8.25 16.19
N PRO A 72 -0.70 8.51 16.85
CA PRO A 72 -1.23 7.59 17.85
C PRO A 72 -1.73 6.29 17.18
N ALA A 73 -1.49 5.16 17.82
CA ALA A 73 -1.91 3.85 17.34
C ALA A 73 -2.52 3.02 18.48
N ILE A 74 -3.55 2.24 18.14
CA ILE A 74 -4.11 1.19 18.99
C ILE A 74 -3.72 -0.12 18.34
N ILE A 75 -3.08 -0.99 19.11
CA ILE A 75 -2.66 -2.32 18.69
C ILE A 75 -3.66 -3.33 19.26
N ILE A 76 -4.19 -4.18 18.39
CA ILE A 76 -5.10 -5.28 18.74
C ILE A 76 -4.38 -6.57 18.39
N THR A 77 -4.24 -7.47 19.36
CA THR A 77 -3.53 -8.74 19.21
C THR A 77 -4.44 -9.97 19.36
N ASP A 78 -5.64 -9.80 19.90
CA ASP A 78 -6.63 -10.86 20.04
C ASP A 78 -7.53 -10.98 18.81
N TYR A 79 -7.81 -12.23 18.40
CA TYR A 79 -8.60 -12.53 17.21
C TYR A 79 -10.07 -12.09 17.34
N ASN A 80 -10.72 -12.37 18.47
CA ASN A 80 -12.14 -12.06 18.66
C ASN A 80 -12.36 -10.55 18.67
N ILE A 81 -11.46 -9.82 19.34
CA ILE A 81 -11.48 -8.35 19.35
C ILE A 81 -11.23 -7.80 17.95
N MET A 82 -10.25 -8.33 17.20
CA MET A 82 -10.02 -7.92 15.80
C MET A 82 -11.26 -8.14 14.94
N LYS A 83 -11.88 -9.33 15.04
CA LYS A 83 -13.09 -9.67 14.27
C LYS A 83 -14.24 -8.71 14.58
N GLU A 84 -14.48 -8.41 15.86
CA GLU A 84 -15.49 -7.45 16.26
C GLU A 84 -15.14 -6.05 15.74
N ALA A 85 -13.89 -5.62 15.92
CA ALA A 85 -13.41 -4.32 15.49
C ALA A 85 -13.61 -4.14 13.98
N PHE A 86 -13.13 -5.07 13.15
CA PHE A 86 -13.22 -5.00 11.68
C PHE A 86 -14.65 -5.11 11.13
N SER A 87 -15.63 -5.45 11.97
CA SER A 87 -17.05 -5.39 11.61
C SER A 87 -17.63 -3.96 11.69
N LYS A 88 -16.95 -3.05 12.40
CA LYS A 88 -17.42 -1.67 12.64
C LYS A 88 -16.85 -0.71 11.59
N SER A 89 -17.72 0.07 10.95
CA SER A 89 -17.35 1.07 9.94
C SER A 89 -16.33 2.10 10.44
N ALA A 90 -16.35 2.41 11.75
CA ALA A 90 -15.49 3.40 12.38
C ALA A 90 -13.98 3.12 12.24
N ILE A 91 -13.58 1.87 11.98
CA ILE A 91 -12.15 1.51 11.88
C ILE A 91 -11.71 1.12 10.47
N LEU A 92 -12.60 1.21 9.47
CA LEU A 92 -12.29 0.78 8.11
C LEU A 92 -11.42 1.78 7.34
N ASN A 93 -11.32 3.01 7.86
CA ASN A 93 -10.57 4.09 7.23
C ASN A 93 -9.05 3.84 7.27
N ARG A 94 -8.37 4.21 6.18
CA ARG A 94 -6.93 4.29 6.06
C ARG A 94 -6.38 5.53 6.78
N PRO A 95 -5.17 5.45 7.38
CA PRO A 95 -4.54 6.60 8.01
C PRO A 95 -4.41 7.78 7.03
N PRO A 96 -4.55 9.03 7.52
CA PRO A 96 -4.32 10.21 6.68
C PRO A 96 -2.88 10.21 6.17
N ASN A 97 -2.68 10.74 4.96
CA ASN A 97 -1.38 10.84 4.28
C ASN A 97 -0.71 9.50 3.92
N PHE A 98 -1.39 8.36 4.08
CA PHE A 98 -0.85 7.06 3.68
C PHE A 98 -0.51 6.99 2.18
N SER A 99 -1.27 7.69 1.33
CA SER A 99 -0.98 7.81 -0.10
C SER A 99 0.34 8.51 -0.41
N GLN A 100 0.80 9.44 0.44
CA GLN A 100 2.00 10.24 0.14
C GLN A 100 3.30 9.44 0.20
N THR A 101 3.23 8.20 0.69
CA THR A 101 4.34 7.25 0.82
C THR A 101 4.80 6.67 -0.52
N VAL A 102 3.94 6.74 -1.54
CA VAL A 102 4.18 6.22 -2.89
C VAL A 102 3.92 7.34 -3.90
N PRO A 103 4.74 7.47 -4.96
CA PRO A 103 4.48 8.46 -6.02
C PRO A 103 3.09 8.24 -6.62
N ASP A 104 2.41 9.33 -6.97
CA ASP A 104 1.03 9.39 -7.46
C ASP A 104 -0.06 8.78 -6.54
N GLY A 105 0.29 8.35 -5.34
CA GLY A 105 -0.64 7.76 -4.38
C GLY A 105 -0.82 6.25 -4.54
N LEU A 106 -1.88 5.72 -3.94
CA LEU A 106 -2.18 4.27 -3.93
C LEU A 106 -3.58 3.96 -4.50
N GLY A 107 -4.18 4.94 -5.19
CA GLY A 107 -5.55 4.86 -5.72
C GLY A 107 -6.53 4.33 -4.67
N LEU A 108 -7.31 3.30 -5.06
CA LEU A 108 -8.30 2.62 -4.23
C LEU A 108 -7.77 2.16 -2.86
N SER A 109 -6.48 1.91 -2.71
CA SER A 109 -5.90 1.43 -1.45
C SER A 109 -5.72 2.52 -0.38
N SER A 110 -5.84 3.80 -0.75
CA SER A 110 -5.66 4.95 0.16
C SER A 110 -6.90 5.82 0.38
N VAL A 111 -7.94 5.69 -0.45
CA VAL A 111 -9.17 6.49 -0.36
C VAL A 111 -10.06 6.01 0.79
N ASN A 112 -10.84 6.93 1.37
CA ASN A 112 -11.80 6.66 2.45
C ASN A 112 -13.21 7.12 2.08
N GLY A 113 -14.20 6.70 2.87
CA GLY A 113 -15.58 7.17 2.75
C GLY A 113 -16.30 6.66 1.50
N GLN A 114 -17.24 7.46 1.00
CA GLN A 114 -18.15 7.08 -0.08
C GLN A 114 -17.41 6.78 -1.39
N GLU A 115 -16.38 7.56 -1.68
CA GLU A 115 -15.53 7.39 -2.85
C GLU A 115 -14.88 6.01 -2.89
N TRP A 116 -14.34 5.53 -1.76
CA TRP A 116 -13.78 4.18 -1.65
C TRP A 116 -14.84 3.10 -1.87
N ILE A 117 -16.04 3.28 -1.31
CA ILE A 117 -17.15 2.32 -1.44
C ILE A 117 -17.56 2.17 -2.90
N GLU A 118 -17.76 3.29 -3.60
CA GLU A 118 -18.14 3.33 -5.01
C GLU A 118 -17.09 2.67 -5.89
N GLN A 119 -15.84 3.14 -5.77
CA GLN A 119 -14.72 2.62 -6.55
C GLN A 119 -14.52 1.12 -6.31
N ARG A 120 -14.47 0.68 -5.05
CA ARG A 120 -14.33 -0.76 -4.72
C ARG A 120 -15.45 -1.60 -5.29
N ARG A 121 -16.70 -1.16 -5.15
CA ARG A 121 -17.87 -1.93 -5.61
C ARG A 121 -17.85 -2.07 -7.13
N TYR A 122 -17.54 -0.99 -7.84
CA TYR A 122 -17.42 -1.01 -9.28
C TYR A 122 -16.26 -1.89 -9.74
N THR A 123 -15.04 -1.67 -9.23
CA THR A 123 -13.86 -2.47 -9.60
C THR A 123 -14.10 -3.96 -9.40
N MET A 124 -14.66 -4.35 -8.25
CA MET A 124 -14.97 -5.77 -7.98
C MET A 124 -16.04 -6.35 -8.90
N ARG A 125 -17.04 -5.55 -9.30
CA ARG A 125 -18.06 -5.97 -10.26
C ARG A 125 -17.45 -6.14 -11.64
N ALA A 126 -16.73 -5.13 -12.13
CA ALA A 126 -16.10 -5.13 -13.45
C ALA A 126 -15.13 -6.31 -13.60
N ILE A 127 -14.21 -6.51 -12.64
CA ILE A 127 -13.24 -7.61 -12.67
C ILE A 127 -13.93 -9.00 -12.68
N LYS A 128 -15.03 -9.18 -11.94
CA LYS A 128 -15.82 -10.43 -11.98
C LYS A 128 -16.53 -10.63 -13.32
N THR A 129 -17.03 -9.56 -13.93
CA THR A 129 -17.60 -9.61 -15.28
C THR A 129 -16.54 -10.03 -16.29
N MET A 130 -15.32 -9.51 -16.17
CA MET A 130 -14.17 -9.81 -17.04
C MET A 130 -13.62 -11.24 -16.90
N GLY A 131 -14.11 -12.00 -15.92
CA GLY A 131 -13.83 -13.43 -15.84
C GLY A 131 -13.04 -13.87 -14.62
N LEU A 132 -12.77 -12.99 -13.64
CA LEU A 132 -12.12 -13.39 -12.40
C LEU A 132 -12.92 -14.52 -11.72
N GLY A 133 -12.24 -15.64 -11.45
CA GLY A 133 -12.86 -16.83 -10.86
C GLY A 133 -13.76 -17.63 -11.82
N LYS A 134 -13.71 -17.36 -13.13
CA LYS A 134 -14.40 -18.11 -14.19
C LYS A 134 -13.40 -18.78 -15.13
N SER A 135 -13.88 -19.57 -16.08
CA SER A 135 -13.05 -20.33 -17.03
C SER A 135 -12.07 -19.47 -17.82
N LYS A 136 -12.42 -18.23 -18.20
CA LYS A 136 -11.49 -17.30 -18.89
C LYS A 136 -10.24 -17.03 -18.06
N TRP A 137 -10.40 -16.78 -16.75
CA TRP A 137 -9.27 -16.58 -15.84
C TRP A 137 -8.46 -17.84 -15.65
N GLN A 138 -9.12 -18.99 -15.53
CA GLN A 138 -8.44 -20.28 -15.42
C GLN A 138 -7.53 -20.54 -16.62
N ASN A 139 -7.98 -20.22 -17.85
CA ASN A 139 -7.16 -20.40 -19.05
C ASN A 139 -5.92 -19.51 -19.02
N PHE A 140 -6.03 -18.25 -18.62
CA PHE A 140 -4.85 -17.37 -18.47
C PHE A 140 -3.84 -17.92 -17.45
N VAL A 141 -4.34 -18.43 -16.32
CA VAL A 141 -3.49 -19.07 -15.31
C VAL A 141 -2.82 -20.32 -15.87
N GLN A 142 -3.55 -21.13 -16.64
CA GLN A 142 -2.99 -22.33 -17.26
C GLN A 142 -1.89 -21.98 -18.27
N ASP A 143 -2.10 -20.97 -19.12
CA ASP A 143 -1.10 -20.52 -20.09
C ASP A 143 0.21 -20.09 -19.41
N GLU A 144 0.12 -19.36 -18.28
CA GLU A 144 1.29 -18.96 -17.49
C GLU A 144 1.96 -20.15 -16.78
N VAL A 145 1.17 -21.12 -16.31
CA VAL A 145 1.71 -22.35 -15.70
C VAL A 145 2.47 -23.17 -16.74
N ASP A 146 1.90 -23.35 -17.94
CA ASP A 146 2.51 -24.15 -19.01
C ASP A 146 3.82 -23.50 -19.47
N GLU A 147 3.85 -22.18 -19.66
CA GLU A 147 5.08 -21.46 -20.01
C GLU A 147 6.14 -21.54 -18.91
N TYR A 148 5.73 -21.42 -17.64
CA TYR A 148 6.63 -21.55 -16.51
C TYR A 148 7.21 -22.97 -16.40
N VAL A 149 6.41 -24.02 -16.60
CA VAL A 149 6.89 -25.41 -16.62
C VAL A 149 7.90 -25.63 -17.75
N GLN A 150 7.62 -25.13 -18.95
CA GLN A 150 8.57 -25.21 -20.06
C GLN A 150 9.89 -24.48 -19.74
N LEU A 151 9.83 -23.35 -19.04
CA LEU A 151 11.04 -22.67 -18.58
C LEU A 151 11.85 -23.51 -17.60
N LEU A 152 11.19 -24.22 -16.68
CA LEU A 152 11.84 -25.14 -15.74
C LEU A 152 12.53 -26.30 -16.48
N GLU A 153 11.84 -26.91 -17.43
CA GLU A 153 12.38 -28.01 -18.24
C GLU A 153 13.62 -27.58 -19.02
N LYS A 154 13.62 -26.37 -19.58
CA LYS A 154 14.78 -25.78 -20.29
C LYS A 154 16.02 -25.62 -19.41
N GLN A 155 15.88 -25.53 -18.09
CA GLN A 155 17.05 -25.45 -17.20
C GLN A 155 17.84 -26.76 -17.15
N ASN A 156 17.24 -27.90 -17.52
CA ASN A 156 17.87 -29.21 -17.57
C ASN A 156 18.67 -29.55 -16.28
N GLY A 157 18.05 -29.33 -15.12
CA GLY A 157 18.63 -29.59 -13.80
C GLY A 157 19.70 -28.59 -13.34
N LYS A 158 19.99 -27.53 -14.11
CA LYS A 158 20.93 -26.49 -13.69
C LYS A 158 20.32 -25.60 -12.60
N PRO A 159 21.13 -25.11 -11.63
CA PRO A 159 20.69 -24.09 -10.70
C PRO A 159 20.22 -22.82 -11.44
N PHE A 160 19.06 -22.30 -11.06
CA PHE A 160 18.51 -21.05 -11.59
C PHE A 160 17.67 -20.37 -10.50
N ASP A 161 17.39 -19.07 -10.64
CA ASP A 161 16.48 -18.35 -9.73
C ASP A 161 15.03 -18.43 -10.23
N PRO A 162 14.13 -19.14 -9.52
CA PRO A 162 12.72 -19.25 -9.92
C PRO A 162 11.90 -18.00 -9.64
N LYS A 163 12.40 -17.07 -8.82
CA LYS A 163 11.58 -15.96 -8.32
C LYS A 163 11.17 -15.00 -9.43
N SER A 164 12.11 -14.55 -10.25
CA SER A 164 11.80 -13.54 -11.27
C SER A 164 10.79 -14.05 -12.31
N PRO A 165 10.95 -15.26 -12.89
CA PRO A 165 9.97 -15.78 -13.85
C PRO A 165 8.62 -16.12 -13.21
N LEU A 166 8.60 -16.54 -11.94
CA LEU A 166 7.36 -16.77 -11.22
C LEU A 166 6.59 -15.45 -10.98
N ILE A 167 7.30 -14.39 -10.60
CA ILE A 167 6.71 -13.05 -10.44
C ILE A 167 6.19 -12.54 -11.78
N ALA A 168 6.92 -12.75 -12.89
CA ALA A 168 6.46 -12.40 -14.23
C ALA A 168 5.13 -13.10 -14.57
N SER A 169 5.04 -14.40 -14.27
CA SER A 169 3.85 -15.22 -14.49
C SER A 169 2.64 -14.71 -13.68
N ILE A 170 2.86 -14.40 -12.40
CA ILE A 170 1.81 -13.86 -11.52
C ILE A 170 1.37 -12.45 -11.99
N ALA A 171 2.33 -11.61 -12.39
CA ALA A 171 2.05 -10.28 -12.88
C ALA A 171 1.23 -10.33 -14.18
N ASN A 172 1.58 -11.20 -15.12
CA ASN A 172 0.86 -11.37 -16.37
C ASN A 172 -0.58 -11.83 -16.18
N ASN A 173 -0.84 -12.71 -15.22
CA ASN A 173 -2.20 -13.11 -14.88
C ASN A 173 -3.05 -11.86 -14.63
N ILE A 174 -2.64 -10.99 -13.69
CA ILE A 174 -3.37 -9.75 -13.39
C ILE A 174 -3.36 -8.77 -14.57
N PHE A 175 -2.23 -8.61 -15.25
CA PHE A 175 -2.09 -7.69 -16.39
C PHE A 175 -3.05 -8.05 -17.54
N SER A 176 -3.22 -9.34 -17.83
CA SER A 176 -4.14 -9.84 -18.86
C SER A 176 -5.59 -9.57 -18.52
N LEU A 177 -5.95 -9.59 -17.23
CA LEU A 177 -7.28 -9.23 -16.77
C LEU A 177 -7.55 -7.72 -16.92
N ILE A 178 -6.51 -6.91 -16.69
CA ILE A 178 -6.61 -5.45 -16.74
C ILE A 178 -6.66 -4.95 -18.20
N PHE A 179 -5.69 -5.36 -19.01
CA PHE A 179 -5.46 -4.83 -20.35
C PHE A 179 -5.91 -5.76 -21.48
N GLY A 180 -6.24 -7.02 -21.17
CA GLY A 180 -6.77 -7.98 -22.14
C GLY A 180 -5.72 -8.79 -22.90
N TYR A 181 -4.42 -8.57 -22.63
CA TYR A 181 -3.32 -9.25 -23.31
C TYR A 181 -2.14 -9.50 -22.36
N ARG A 182 -1.21 -10.38 -22.76
CA ARG A 182 -0.03 -10.80 -21.97
C ARG A 182 1.23 -10.05 -22.42
N LEU A 183 2.16 -9.80 -21.49
CA LEU A 183 3.49 -9.28 -21.81
C LEU A 183 4.49 -10.43 -21.93
N PRO A 184 5.47 -10.37 -22.86
CA PRO A 184 6.57 -11.31 -22.85
C PRO A 184 7.36 -11.22 -21.53
N HIS A 185 7.75 -12.36 -20.95
CA HIS A 185 8.44 -12.41 -19.66
C HIS A 185 9.76 -11.62 -19.66
N GLU A 186 10.50 -11.65 -20.77
CA GLU A 186 11.79 -10.97 -20.93
C GLU A 186 11.65 -9.53 -21.46
N SER A 187 10.42 -9.01 -21.57
CA SER A 187 10.21 -7.67 -22.10
C SER A 187 10.71 -6.58 -21.15
N PRO A 188 11.16 -5.41 -21.67
CA PRO A 188 11.48 -4.25 -20.85
C PRO A 188 10.31 -3.82 -19.95
N GLN A 189 9.08 -3.95 -20.44
CA GLN A 189 7.85 -3.63 -19.70
C GLN A 189 7.67 -4.54 -18.50
N MET A 190 7.83 -5.86 -18.68
CA MET A 190 7.77 -6.82 -17.56
C MET A 190 8.85 -6.53 -16.52
N SER A 191 10.05 -6.14 -16.97
CA SER A 191 11.14 -5.74 -16.06
C SER A 191 10.78 -4.53 -15.19
N VAL A 192 10.02 -3.56 -15.72
CA VAL A 192 9.49 -2.43 -14.92
C VAL A 192 8.54 -2.91 -13.83
N ILE A 193 7.61 -3.83 -14.16
CA ILE A 193 6.66 -4.41 -13.19
C ILE A 193 7.41 -5.16 -12.08
N ILE A 194 8.35 -6.03 -12.45
CA ILE A 194 9.09 -6.86 -11.48
C ILE A 194 9.90 -5.97 -10.54
N LYS A 195 10.60 -4.95 -11.05
CA LYS A 195 11.36 -3.99 -10.23
C LYS A 195 10.45 -3.29 -9.22
N ALA A 196 9.30 -2.80 -9.66
CA ALA A 196 8.33 -2.15 -8.80
C ALA A 196 7.82 -3.08 -7.69
N LEU A 197 7.53 -4.35 -7.99
CA LEU A 197 7.10 -5.34 -7.00
C LEU A 197 8.17 -5.65 -5.94
N TYR A 198 9.46 -5.59 -6.29
CA TYR A 198 10.56 -5.70 -5.33
C TYR A 198 10.78 -4.41 -4.51
N SER A 199 10.55 -3.26 -5.12
CA SER A 199 10.79 -1.94 -4.52
C SER A 199 9.63 -1.50 -3.61
N PHE A 200 8.39 -1.91 -3.90
CA PHE A 200 7.21 -1.53 -3.14
C PHE A 200 7.29 -1.92 -1.65
N PRO A 201 7.61 -3.16 -1.24
CA PRO A 201 7.75 -3.49 0.19
C PRO A 201 8.88 -2.71 0.88
N LYS A 202 9.95 -2.36 0.16
CA LYS A 202 11.09 -1.60 0.69
C LYS A 202 10.71 -0.16 1.00
N LEU A 203 9.81 0.46 0.21
CA LEU A 203 9.22 1.76 0.56
C LEU A 203 8.49 1.70 1.89
N PHE A 204 7.82 0.57 2.20
CA PHE A 204 7.18 0.39 3.50
C PHE A 204 8.18 0.10 4.63
N ASN A 205 9.35 -0.46 4.37
CA ASN A 205 10.38 -0.60 5.41
C ASN A 205 10.97 0.76 5.83
N GLN A 206 10.88 1.77 4.96
CA GLN A 206 11.22 3.16 5.29
C GLN A 206 10.12 3.86 6.13
N THR A 207 9.04 3.17 6.51
CA THR A 207 7.85 3.77 7.15
C THR A 207 8.05 4.48 8.46
N GLY A 208 9.15 4.22 9.18
CA GLY A 208 9.52 5.03 10.33
C GLY A 208 9.60 6.53 10.01
N LEU A 209 9.94 6.88 8.77
CA LEU A 209 10.05 8.27 8.29
C LEU A 209 8.68 8.92 8.05
N PHE A 210 7.69 8.20 7.51
CA PHE A 210 6.35 8.76 7.23
C PHE A 210 5.56 9.11 8.49
N LEU A 211 5.88 8.44 9.59
CA LEU A 211 5.29 8.68 10.89
C LEU A 211 5.82 9.97 11.54
N ILE A 212 6.78 10.64 10.89
CA ILE A 212 7.36 11.92 11.29
C ILE A 212 7.30 12.87 10.07
N PRO A 213 6.19 13.62 9.88
CA PRO A 213 5.93 14.38 8.66
C PRO A 213 7.07 15.29 8.18
N GLY A 214 7.74 16.00 9.10
CA GLY A 214 8.83 16.91 8.75
C GLY A 214 10.11 16.22 8.25
N LEU A 215 10.38 15.01 8.74
CA LEU A 215 11.56 14.24 8.33
C LEU A 215 11.35 13.63 6.93
N PHE A 216 10.11 13.23 6.62
CA PHE A 216 9.78 12.70 5.30
C PHE A 216 9.95 13.73 4.18
N THR A 217 9.48 14.97 4.39
CA THR A 217 9.66 16.05 3.41
C THR A 217 11.14 16.32 3.15
N PHE A 218 11.98 16.26 4.18
CA PHE A 218 13.43 16.42 4.04
C PHE A 218 14.07 15.33 3.16
N PHE A 219 13.70 14.06 3.36
CA PHE A 219 14.21 12.96 2.53
C PHE A 219 13.67 12.98 1.09
N LYS A 220 12.43 13.45 0.87
CA LYS A 220 11.93 13.73 -0.49
C LYS A 220 12.77 14.77 -1.23
N ILE A 221 13.22 15.80 -0.52
CA ILE A 221 14.05 16.89 -1.10
C ILE A 221 15.50 16.42 -1.33
N ALA A 222 16.03 15.55 -0.48
CA ALA A 222 17.40 15.05 -0.56
C ALA A 222 17.67 14.08 -1.72
N GLY A 223 16.63 13.64 -2.44
CA GLY A 223 16.70 12.76 -3.61
C GLY A 223 15.69 11.63 -3.54
N LEU A 224 15.12 11.26 -4.69
CA LEU A 224 14.22 10.11 -4.78
C LEU A 224 15.05 8.83 -4.58
N SER A 225 14.64 7.96 -3.64
CA SER A 225 15.29 6.65 -3.50
C SER A 225 15.14 5.84 -4.81
N PRO A 226 16.04 4.89 -5.09
CA PRO A 226 15.87 3.99 -6.24
C PRO A 226 14.48 3.35 -6.27
N GLU A 227 13.95 2.95 -5.11
CA GLU A 227 12.61 2.38 -4.99
C GLU A 227 11.50 3.35 -5.38
N PHE A 228 11.65 4.64 -5.04
CA PHE A 228 10.69 5.67 -5.42
C PHE A 228 10.72 5.91 -6.93
N THR A 229 11.91 5.91 -7.53
CA THR A 229 12.09 6.02 -8.98
C THR A 229 11.49 4.83 -9.73
N ASP A 230 11.67 3.60 -9.21
CA ASP A 230 11.04 2.40 -9.77
C ASP A 230 9.51 2.50 -9.77
N MET A 231 8.92 3.04 -8.70
CA MET A 231 7.47 3.27 -8.61
C MET A 231 6.99 4.36 -9.58
N ILE A 232 7.77 5.42 -9.83
CA ILE A 232 7.44 6.40 -10.87
C ILE A 232 7.44 5.74 -12.25
N ALA A 233 8.46 4.95 -12.57
CA ALA A 233 8.55 4.25 -13.85
C ALA A 233 7.36 3.28 -14.03
N PHE A 234 6.98 2.58 -12.96
CA PHE A 234 5.79 1.73 -12.93
C PHE A 234 4.50 2.49 -13.22
N ASN A 235 4.26 3.60 -12.51
CA ASN A 235 3.06 4.42 -12.71
C ASN A 235 3.01 4.98 -14.14
N ASN A 236 4.14 5.47 -14.66
CA ASN A 236 4.22 5.98 -16.03
C ASN A 236 3.89 4.89 -17.05
N PHE A 237 4.42 3.69 -16.87
CA PHE A 237 4.10 2.54 -17.74
C PHE A 237 2.60 2.24 -17.75
N PHE A 238 1.94 2.18 -16.58
CA PHE A 238 0.49 1.95 -16.52
C PHE A 238 -0.30 3.10 -17.17
N ARG A 239 0.11 4.36 -16.99
CA ARG A 239 -0.51 5.52 -17.67
C ARG A 239 -0.41 5.39 -19.18
N GLU A 240 0.76 5.02 -19.70
CA GLU A 240 0.95 4.80 -21.14
C GLU A 240 0.04 3.68 -21.67
N GLU A 241 -0.14 2.58 -20.94
CA GLU A 241 -1.06 1.51 -21.33
C GLU A 241 -2.53 1.95 -21.33
N VAL A 242 -2.92 2.76 -20.35
CA VAL A 242 -4.25 3.37 -20.29
C VAL A 242 -4.47 4.33 -21.45
N ASP A 243 -3.49 5.17 -21.76
CA ASP A 243 -3.56 6.13 -22.87
C ASP A 243 -3.62 5.43 -24.24
N LYS A 244 -2.88 4.32 -24.42
CA LYS A 244 -3.01 3.47 -25.62
C LYS A 244 -4.45 2.97 -25.81
N LYS A 245 -5.08 2.50 -24.73
CA LYS A 245 -6.48 2.04 -24.75
C LYS A 245 -7.46 3.17 -25.00
N LYS A 246 -7.24 4.35 -24.40
CA LYS A 246 -8.08 5.54 -24.58
C LYS A 246 -8.07 6.06 -26.02
N ASN A 247 -6.94 5.96 -26.72
CA ASN A 247 -6.74 6.47 -28.08
C ASN A 247 -7.14 5.46 -29.18
N LYS A 248 -7.46 4.21 -28.83
CA LYS A 248 -7.94 3.21 -29.79
C LYS A 248 -9.36 3.57 -30.24
N LYS A 249 -9.61 3.70 -31.54
CA LYS A 249 -10.97 3.91 -32.08
C LYS A 249 -11.81 2.67 -31.81
N ASP A 250 -13.03 2.86 -31.28
CA ASP A 250 -14.00 1.81 -30.99
C ASP A 250 -14.12 0.85 -32.18
N GLY A 251 -13.72 -0.42 -31.98
CA GLY A 251 -13.71 -1.39 -33.08
C GLY A 251 -13.08 -2.75 -32.80
N THR A 252 -12.47 -3.00 -31.63
CA THR A 252 -11.94 -4.33 -31.30
C THR A 252 -12.59 -4.89 -30.04
N ASN A 253 -13.23 -6.04 -30.20
CA ASN A 253 -14.06 -6.81 -29.26
C ASN A 253 -13.35 -7.38 -28.01
N GLU A 254 -12.21 -6.83 -27.60
CA GLU A 254 -11.44 -7.38 -26.48
C GLU A 254 -11.77 -6.68 -25.16
N SER A 255 -12.90 -7.08 -24.57
CA SER A 255 -13.32 -6.66 -23.23
C SER A 255 -12.19 -6.81 -22.19
N SER A 256 -11.62 -5.67 -21.78
CA SER A 256 -10.66 -5.56 -20.67
C SER A 256 -11.22 -4.66 -19.59
N PHE A 257 -10.71 -4.81 -18.36
CA PHE A 257 -11.14 -3.95 -17.25
C PHE A 257 -10.90 -2.46 -17.55
N THR A 258 -9.75 -2.11 -18.13
CA THR A 258 -9.43 -0.72 -18.48
C THR A 258 -10.44 -0.11 -19.45
N GLU A 259 -10.91 -0.86 -20.45
CA GLU A 259 -11.90 -0.36 -21.42
C GLU A 259 -13.27 -0.15 -20.76
N ASP A 260 -13.73 -1.10 -19.95
CA ASP A 260 -14.98 -0.98 -19.17
C ASP A 260 -14.94 0.22 -18.21
N TYR A 261 -13.81 0.38 -17.52
CA TYR A 261 -13.61 1.48 -16.59
C TYR A 261 -13.57 2.85 -17.31
N LEU A 262 -12.88 2.94 -18.46
CA LEU A 262 -12.85 4.15 -19.28
C LEU A 262 -14.24 4.49 -19.84
N TYR A 263 -15.03 3.49 -20.22
CA TYR A 263 -16.42 3.68 -20.63
C TYR A 263 -17.26 4.25 -19.48
N ARG A 264 -17.14 3.69 -18.29
CA ARG A 264 -17.85 4.18 -17.09
C ARG A 264 -17.49 5.62 -16.76
N MET A 265 -16.21 5.98 -16.82
CA MET A 265 -15.76 7.36 -16.63
C MET A 265 -16.40 8.33 -17.64
N LYS A 266 -16.52 7.93 -18.91
CA LYS A 266 -17.20 8.77 -19.93
C LYS A 266 -18.69 8.93 -19.61
N GLU A 267 -19.36 7.86 -19.19
CA GLU A 267 -20.78 7.85 -18.83
C GLU A 267 -21.07 8.77 -17.62
N GLU A 268 -20.24 8.71 -16.59
CA GLU A 268 -20.42 9.43 -15.32
C GLU A 268 -19.77 10.81 -15.28
N SER A 269 -19.05 11.23 -16.34
CA SER A 269 -18.45 12.58 -16.46
C SER A 269 -19.45 13.73 -16.35
N LYS A 270 -20.76 13.44 -16.35
CA LYS A 270 -21.87 14.39 -16.25
C LYS A 270 -22.50 14.48 -14.85
N VAL A 271 -22.04 13.68 -13.88
CA VAL A 271 -22.57 13.62 -12.51
C VAL A 271 -21.39 13.73 -11.52
N GLU A 272 -21.56 14.44 -10.41
CA GLU A 272 -20.58 14.42 -9.31
C GLU A 272 -20.48 13.01 -8.71
N THR A 273 -19.58 12.20 -9.28
CA THR A 273 -19.25 10.85 -8.84
C THR A 273 -17.75 10.75 -8.59
N SER A 274 -17.33 9.68 -7.94
CA SER A 274 -15.93 9.36 -7.70
C SER A 274 -15.08 9.09 -8.96
N PHE A 275 -15.66 9.13 -10.17
CA PHE A 275 -15.02 8.70 -11.43
C PHE A 275 -14.35 9.84 -12.22
N GLN A 276 -13.78 10.83 -11.54
CA GLN A 276 -13.18 12.03 -12.16
C GLN A 276 -11.68 11.88 -12.57
N GLY A 277 -11.20 10.66 -12.80
CA GLY A 277 -9.86 10.41 -13.39
C GLY A 277 -8.68 10.35 -12.42
N LEU A 278 -8.93 10.21 -11.12
CA LEU A 278 -7.89 10.06 -10.08
C LEU A 278 -7.46 8.60 -9.82
N TYR A 279 -8.05 7.63 -10.54
CA TYR A 279 -8.02 6.21 -10.14
C TYR A 279 -7.62 5.21 -11.23
N ILE A 280 -7.20 5.69 -12.41
CA ILE A 280 -6.58 4.84 -13.44
C ILE A 280 -5.09 5.11 -13.50
#